data_AF-A0A357YBW3-F1
#
_entry.id   AF-A0A357YBW3-F1
#
_cell.length_a   1.000
_cell.length_b   1.000
_cell.length_c   1.000
_cell.angle_alpha   90.00
_cell.angle_beta   90.00
_cell.angle_gamma   90.00
#
_symmetry.space_group_name_H-M   'P 1'
#
loop_
_entity.id
_entity.type
_entity.pdbx_description
1 polymer ?
#
loop_
_entity_poly.entity_id
_entity_poly.type
_entity_poly.pdbx_seq_one_letter_code
_entity_poly.pdbx_strand_id
1 'polypeptide(L)' 'VALAEMASYLPTDPAALLRINGVGKLKLQRFGEEFIDEIRSYLSRRG' A
#
# COMPACT_ATOMS: atom_id res chain seq x y z
N VAL A 1 -8.98 0.19 -9.57
CA VAL A 1 -8.15 -1.03 -9.46
C VAL A 1 -7.12 -0.94 -8.36
N ALA A 2 -6.31 0.13 -8.26
CA ALA A 2 -5.26 0.28 -7.26
C ALA A 2 -5.66 -0.09 -5.81
N LEU A 3 -6.77 0.46 -5.28
CA LEU A 3 -7.22 0.15 -3.91
C LEU A 3 -7.63 -1.33 -3.73
N ALA A 4 -8.28 -1.92 -4.72
CA ALA A 4 -8.67 -3.33 -4.69
C ALA A 4 -7.44 -4.24 -4.72
N GLU A 5 -6.42 -3.88 -5.50
CA GLU A 5 -5.13 -4.58 -5.51
C GLU A 5 -4.38 -4.40 -4.18
N MET A 6 -4.35 -3.19 -3.60
CA MET A 6 -3.76 -2.97 -2.28
C MET A 6 -4.45 -3.80 -1.20
N ALA A 7 -5.78 -3.89 -1.22
CA ALA A 7 -6.53 -4.73 -0.28
C ALA A 7 -6.28 -6.23 -0.49
N SER A 8 -5.91 -6.65 -1.70
CA SER A 8 -5.64 -8.05 -2.05
C SER A 8 -4.19 -8.46 -1.73
N TYR A 9 -3.22 -7.58 -2.01
CA TYR A 9 -1.80 -7.86 -1.86
C TYR A 9 -1.17 -7.32 -0.58
N LEU A 10 -1.86 -6.42 0.13
CA LEU A 10 -1.45 -5.83 1.41
C LEU A 10 0.02 -5.36 1.43
N PRO A 11 0.44 -4.48 0.50
CA PRO A 11 1.83 -4.01 0.44
C PRO A 11 2.22 -3.22 1.69
N THR A 12 3.31 -3.63 2.34
CA THR A 12 3.80 -3.01 3.60
C THR A 12 5.14 -2.28 3.44
N ASP A 13 5.58 -2.04 2.20
CA ASP A 13 6.80 -1.31 1.89
C ASP A 13 6.71 -0.58 0.53
N PRO A 14 7.57 0.43 0.29
CA PRO A 14 7.51 1.23 -0.93
C PRO A 14 7.72 0.45 -2.24
N ALA A 15 8.56 -0.59 -2.22
CA ALA A 15 8.81 -1.41 -3.40
C ALA A 15 7.58 -2.27 -3.72
N ALA A 16 6.91 -2.80 -2.71
CA ALA A 16 5.64 -3.50 -2.86
C ALA A 16 4.54 -2.57 -3.42
N LEU A 17 4.43 -1.34 -2.91
CA LEU A 17 3.46 -0.36 -3.42
C LEU A 17 3.71 0.01 -4.90
N LEU A 18 4.96 0.13 -5.33
CA LEU A 18 5.29 0.42 -6.74
C LEU A 18 4.91 -0.70 -7.71
N ARG A 19 4.63 -1.92 -7.22
CA ARG A 19 4.14 -3.03 -8.05
C ARG A 19 2.63 -2.98 -8.28
N ILE A 20 1.89 -2.14 -7.53
CA ILE A 20 0.44 -1.99 -7.68
C ILE A 20 0.12 -1.20 -8.95
N ASN A 21 -0.84 -1.70 -9.74
CA ASN A 21 -1.27 -1.03 -10.96
C ASN A 21 -1.86 0.36 -10.64
N GLY A 22 -1.30 1.39 -11.28
CA GLY A 22 -1.72 2.77 -11.08
C GLY A 22 -1.04 3.49 -9.91
N VAL A 23 -0.04 2.87 -9.27
CA VAL A 23 0.84 3.49 -8.26
C VAL A 23 2.23 3.73 -8.84
N GLY A 24 2.46 4.97 -9.32
CA GLY A 24 3.79 5.43 -9.73
C GLY A 24 4.52 6.17 -8.60
N LYS A 25 5.78 6.54 -8.86
CA LYS A 25 6.66 7.25 -7.90
C LYS A 25 6.02 8.50 -7.29
N LEU A 26 5.28 9.30 -8.08
CA LEU A 26 4.62 10.51 -7.58
C LEU A 26 3.54 10.21 -6.52
N LYS A 27 2.74 9.16 -6.74
CA LYS A 27 1.72 8.74 -5.76
C LYS A 27 2.35 8.09 -4.55
N LEU A 28 3.40 7.30 -4.75
CA LEU A 28 4.18 6.73 -3.65
C LEU A 28 4.75 7.83 -2.75
N GLN A 29 5.33 8.89 -3.32
CA GLN A 29 5.86 10.00 -2.54
C GLN A 29 4.76 10.77 -1.78
N ARG A 30 3.58 10.92 -2.38
CA ARG A 30 2.48 11.70 -1.78
C ARG A 30 1.65 10.93 -0.75
N PHE A 31 1.47 9.63 -0.93
CA PHE A 31 0.50 8.84 -0.17
C PHE A 31 1.06 7.52 0.37
N GLY A 32 2.28 7.14 -0.03
CA GLY A 32 2.80 5.80 0.23
C GLY A 32 2.93 5.47 1.71
N GLU A 33 3.38 6.43 2.51
CA GLU A 33 3.51 6.29 3.96
C GLU A 33 2.17 6.00 4.62
N GLU A 34 1.15 6.84 4.38
CA GLU A 34 -0.19 6.67 4.95
C GLU A 34 -0.82 5.31 4.60
N PHE A 35 -0.68 4.87 3.33
CA PHE A 35 -1.20 3.56 2.93
C PHE A 35 -0.44 2.40 3.57
N ILE A 36 0.89 2.48 3.62
CA ILE A 36 1.73 1.45 4.26
C ILE A 36 1.36 1.32 5.73
N ASP A 37 1.21 2.44 6.42
CA ASP A 37 0.90 2.47 7.86
C ASP A 37 -0.50 1.94 8.14
N GLU A 38 -1.50 2.30 7.34
CA GLU A 38 -2.86 1.73 7.50
C GLU A 38 -2.87 0.23 7.26
N ILE A 39 -2.16 -0.26 6.24
CA ILE A 39 -2.08 -1.69 5.93
C ILE A 39 -1.37 -2.45 7.06
N ARG A 40 -0.25 -1.92 7.58
CA ARG A 40 0.45 -2.49 8.74
C ARG A 40 -0.45 -2.51 9.98
N SER A 41 -1.16 -1.40 10.24
CA SER A 41 -2.09 -1.28 11.35
C SER A 41 -3.23 -2.30 11.25
N TYR A 42 -3.78 -2.52 10.06
CA TYR A 42 -4.78 -3.55 9.80
C TYR A 42 -4.24 -4.96 10.08
N LEU A 43 -3.04 -5.28 9.61
CA LEU A 43 -2.39 -6.57 9.84
C LEU A 43 -2.15 -6.83 11.33
N SER A 44 -1.66 -5.84 12.07
CA SER A 44 -1.44 -5.93 13.51
C SER A 44 -2.72 -6.09 14.32
N ARG A 45 -3.86 -5.56 13.85
CA ARG A 45 -5.18 -5.73 14.49
C ARG A 45 -5.81 -7.11 14.22
N ARG A 46 -5.34 -7.82 13.19
CA ARG A 46 -5.90 -9.10 12.74
C ARG A 46 -5.13 -10.32 13.28
N GLY A 47 -3.86 -10.14 13.65
CA GLY A 47 -3.05 -11.13 14.36
C GLY A 47 -3.22 -11.05 15.86
#